data_AF-A0A1E5UKE0-F1
#
_entry.id   AF-A0A1E5UKE0-F1
#
_cell.length_a   1.000
_cell.length_b   1.000
_cell.length_c   1.000
_cell.angle_alpha   90.00
_cell.angle_beta   90.00
_cell.angle_gamma   90.00
#
_symmetry.space_group_name_H-M   'P 1'
#
loop_
_entity.id
_entity.type
_entity.pdbx_description
1 polymer ?
#
loop_
_entity_poly.entity_id
_entity_poly.type
_entity_poly.pdbx_seq_one_letter_code
_entity_poly.pdbx_strand_id
1 'polypeptide(L)' 'MVILETDNVALVNLLSSDAGGRSTIAGLWQEIQELGRSLLFFKILHVRREANVAAHCCAQMPTPERCSYL' A
#
# COMPACT_ATOMS: atom_id res chain seq x y z
N MET A 1 -15.59 0.61 -8.17
CA MET A 1 -15.24 0.53 -6.74
C MET A 1 -13.91 -0.19 -6.65
N VAL A 2 -12.87 0.50 -6.18
CA VAL A 2 -11.54 -0.09 -5.97
C VAL A 2 -11.29 -0.14 -4.46
N ILE A 3 -10.81 -1.28 -3.99
CA ILE A 3 -10.47 -1.52 -2.59
C ILE A 3 -9.00 -1.92 -2.53
N LEU A 4 -8.21 -1.17 -1.77
CA LEU A 4 -6.86 -1.54 -1.38
C LEU A 4 -6.90 -2.31 -0.06
N GLU A 5 -6.59 -3.59 -0.11
CA GLU A 5 -6.52 -4.46 1.06
C GLU A 5 -5.08 -4.60 1.54
N THR A 6 -4.86 -4.49 2.85
CA THR A 6 -3.54 -4.72 3.45
C THR A 6 -3.66 -5.29 4.86
N ASP A 7 -2.71 -6.14 5.24
CA ASP A 7 -2.58 -6.70 6.58
C ASP A 7 -1.79 -5.80 7.55
N ASN A 8 -1.40 -4.60 7.12
CA ASN A 8 -0.73 -3.62 7.98
C ASN A 8 -1.69 -2.54 8.47
N VAL A 9 -2.18 -2.70 9.70
CA VAL A 9 -3.11 -1.75 10.32
C VAL A 9 -2.52 -0.34 10.49
N ALA A 10 -1.21 -0.22 10.77
CA ALA A 10 -0.56 1.08 10.91
C ALA A 10 -0.55 1.85 9.57
N LEU A 11 -0.32 1.12 8.47
CA LEU A 11 -0.38 1.69 7.13
C LEU A 11 -1.80 2.13 6.76
N VAL A 12 -2.83 1.32 7.07
CA VAL A 12 -4.24 1.72 6.85
C VAL A 12 -4.57 3.02 7.59
N ASN A 13 -4.20 3.11 8.87
CA ASN A 13 -4.44 4.30 9.68
C ASN A 13 -3.72 5.53 9.13
N LEU A 14 -2.48 5.36 8.67
CA LEU A 14 -1.69 6.43 8.06
C LEU A 14 -2.32 6.91 6.75
N LEU A 15 -2.67 5.98 5.85
CA LEU A 15 -3.27 6.32 4.55
C LEU A 15 -4.68 6.89 4.67
N SER A 16 -5.41 6.55 5.74
CA SER A 16 -6.75 7.08 6.01
C SER A 16 -6.75 8.40 6.78
N SER A 17 -5.59 8.87 7.22
CA SER A 17 -5.44 10.09 8.02
C SER A 17 -4.90 11.24 7.18
N ASP A 18 -5.42 12.45 7.41
CA ASP A 18 -4.88 13.69 6.83
C ASP A 18 -3.45 13.99 7.31
N ALA A 19 -3.03 13.37 8.41
CA ALA A 19 -1.66 13.50 8.92
C ALA A 19 -0.63 12.68 8.13
N GLY A 20 -1.07 11.78 7.23
CA GLY A 20 -0.16 10.92 6.46
C GLY A 20 0.82 11.69 5.58
N GLY A 21 0.44 12.89 5.11
CA GLY A 21 1.30 13.80 4.36
C GLY A 21 2.49 14.39 5.15
N ARG A 22 2.57 14.16 6.48
CA ARG A 22 3.70 14.55 7.34
C ARG A 22 4.50 13.35 7.85
N SER A 23 4.16 12.14 7.40
CA SER A 23 4.84 10.91 7.81
C SER A 23 6.17 10.72 7.09
N THR A 24 6.98 9.76 7.54
CA THR A 24 8.20 9.34 6.85
C THR A 24 7.96 8.81 5.44
N ILE A 25 6.73 8.37 5.13
CA ILE A 25 6.31 7.90 3.81
C ILE A 25 5.42 8.90 3.09
N ALA A 26 5.52 10.20 3.42
CA ALA A 26 4.67 11.25 2.88
C ALA A 26 4.60 11.27 1.34
N GLY A 27 5.72 10.99 0.65
CA GLY A 27 5.73 10.89 -0.82
C GLY A 27 4.77 9.82 -1.34
N LEU A 28 4.89 8.59 -0.82
CA LEU A 28 3.99 7.48 -1.17
C LEU A 28 2.53 7.79 -0.76
N TRP A 29 2.33 8.45 0.38
CA TRP A 29 0.99 8.87 0.77
C TRP A 29 0.36 9.79 -0.28
N GLN A 30 1.08 10.81 -0.76
CA GLN A 30 0.58 11.73 -1.78
C GLN A 30 0.27 11.00 -3.09
N GLU A 31 1.18 10.15 -3.57
CA GLU A 31 0.99 9.38 -4.80
C GLU A 31 -0.25 8.47 -4.72
N ILE A 32 -0.45 7.78 -3.58
CA ILE A 32 -1.63 6.93 -3.37
C ILE A 32 -2.91 7.76 -3.35
N GLN A 33 -2.91 8.94 -2.72
CA GLN A 33 -4.07 9.83 -2.71
C GLN A 33 -4.38 10.38 -4.10
N GLU A 34 -3.36 10.79 -4.86
CA GLU A 34 -3.51 11.27 -6.24
C GLU A 34 -4.07 10.18 -7.15
N LEU A 35 -3.51 8.96 -7.08
CA LEU A 35 -4.04 7.82 -7.81
C LEU A 35 -5.48 7.49 -7.38
N GLY A 36 -5.76 7.53 -6.07
CA GLY A 36 -7.09 7.34 -5.52
C GLY A 36 -8.13 8.33 -6.05
N ARG A 37 -7.75 9.61 -6.23
CA ARG A 37 -8.62 10.66 -6.81
C ARG A 37 -8.95 10.42 -8.28
N SER A 38 -8.12 9.69 -9.01
CA SER A 38 -8.41 9.31 -10.41
C SER A 38 -9.49 8.22 -10.51
N LEU A 39 -9.81 7.56 -9.40
CA LEU A 39 -10.79 6.48 -9.32
C LEU A 39 -12.14 7.02 -8.83
N LEU A 40 -13.23 6.59 -9.46
CA LEU A 40 -14.59 6.98 -9.05
C LEU A 40 -14.91 6.67 -7.57
N PHE A 41 -14.29 5.62 -7.04
CA PHE A 41 -14.43 5.23 -5.64
C PHE A 41 -13.24 4.39 -5.21
N PHE A 42 -12.52 4.88 -4.20
CA PHE A 42 -11.35 4.24 -3.63
C PHE A 42 -11.52 4.09 -2.13
N LYS A 43 -11.25 2.88 -1.61
CA LYS A 43 -11.27 2.58 -0.17
C LYS A 43 -10.04 1.79 0.21
N ILE A 44 -9.62 1.95 1.47
CA ILE A 44 -8.51 1.20 2.05
C ILE A 44 -9.09 0.39 3.21
N LEU A 45 -8.82 -0.92 3.22
CA LEU A 45 -9.31 -1.83 4.25
C LEU A 45 -8.17 -2.63 4.84
N HIS A 46 -8.24 -2.79 6.16
CA HIS A 46 -7.41 -3.76 6.85
C HIS A 46 -8.02 -5.16 6.69
N VAL A 47 -7.19 -6.12 6.28
CA VAL A 47 -7.53 -7.54 6.24
C VAL A 47 -6.59 -8.33 7.14
N ARG A 48 -6.99 -9.53 7.56
CA ARG A 48 -6.05 -10.40 8.27
C ARG A 48 -4.94 -10.88 7.34
N ARG A 49 -3.76 -11.17 7.88
CA ARG A 49 -2.60 -11.65 7.10
C ARG A 49 -2.90 -12.90 6.27
N GLU A 50 -3.78 -13.78 6.75
CA GLU A 50 -4.18 -14.98 6.01
C GLU A 50 -4.95 -14.66 4.71
N ALA A 51 -5.64 -13.52 4.66
CA ALA A 51 -6.31 -13.02 3.45
C ALA A 51 -5.34 -12.27 2.51
N ASN A 52 -4.18 -11.82 3.00
CA ASN A 52 -3.16 -11.10 2.24
C ASN A 52 -1.95 -11.97 1.83
N VAL A 53 -2.07 -13.30 1.89
CA VAL A 53 -0.94 -14.23 1.65
C VAL A 53 -0.35 -14.05 0.26
N ALA A 54 -1.16 -13.82 -0.76
CA ALA A 54 -0.68 -13.63 -2.12
C ALA A 54 0.27 -12.43 -2.22
N ALA A 55 -0.12 -11.26 -1.68
CA ALA A 55 0.74 -10.09 -1.67
C ALA A 55 1.99 -10.29 -0.80
N HIS A 56 1.86 -11.03 0.30
CA HIS A 56 3.01 -11.38 1.14
C HIS A 56 4.04 -12.23 0.38
N CYS A 57 3.61 -13.25 -0.36
CA CYS A 57 4.48 -14.05 -1.21
C CYS A 57 5.11 -13.18 -2.31
N CYS A 58 4.35 -12.30 -2.95
CA CYS A 58 4.87 -11.37 -3.96
C CYS A 58 5.98 -10.46 -3.41
N ALA A 59 5.81 -9.95 -2.19
CA ALA A 59 6.81 -9.09 -1.55
C ALA A 59 8.10 -9.84 -1.16
N GLN A 60 8.05 -11.17 -0.98
CA GLN A 60 9.22 -12.00 -0.69
C GLN A 60 9.99 -12.42 -1.95
N MET A 61 9.38 -12.34 -3.13
CA MET A 61 10.08 -12.70 -4.35
C MET A 61 11.21 -11.69 -4.60
N PRO A 62 12.44 -12.15 -4.86
CA PRO A 62 13.52 -11.25 -5.23
C PRO A 62 13.13 -10.54 -6.53
N THR A 63 13.18 -9.21 -6.53
CA THR A 63 13.02 -8.46 -7.78
C THR A 63 14.19 -8.78 -8.70
N PRO A 64 13.95 -9.11 -9.99
CA PRO A 64 15.02 -9.47 -10.92
C PRO A 64 16.08 -8.36 -11.08
N GLU A 65 15.71 -7.11 -10.77
CA GLU A 65 16.62 -5.95 -10.77
C GLU A 65 17.72 -6.00 -9.70
N ARG A 66 17.59 -6.85 -8.67
CA ARG A 66 18.68 -7.09 -7.71
C ARG A 66 19.72 -8.12 -8.19
N CYS A 67 19.46 -8.83 -9.29
CA CYS A 67 20.38 -9.82 -9.86
C CYS A 67 21.15 -9.31 -11.09
N SER A 68 21.05 -8.04 -11.47
CA SER A 68 21.85 -7.47 -12.57
C SER A 68 23.20 -6.87 -12.12
N TYR A 69 23.57 -7.04 -10.85
CA TYR A 69 24.84 -6.56 -10.28
C TYR A 69 25.63 -7.64 -9.50
N LEU A 70 25.31 -8.93 -9.71
CA LEU A 70 26.14 -10.06 -9.29
C LEU A 70 26.62 -10.85 -10.51
#